data_AF-A0A1Z2SHY3-F1
#
_entry.id   AF-A0A1Z2SHY3-F1
#
_cell.length_a   1.000
_cell.length_b   1.000
_cell.length_c   1.000
_cell.angle_alpha   90.00
_cell.angle_beta   90.00
_cell.angle_gamma   90.00
#
_symmetry.space_group_name_H-M   'P 1'
#
loop_
_entity.id
_entity.type
_entity.pdbx_description
1 polymer ?
#
loop_
_entity_poly.entity_id
_entity_poly.type
_entity_poly.pdbx_seq_one_letter_code
_entity_poly.pdbx_strand_id
1 'polypeptide(L)'
;MIDMDAVTKYLKISTDILFVKNPVATSMGTLFGIITHGLFGLFSPVIQSIQSIQVISLNVFHFIALGIFGFNIKGWKNQYKVSLEIENAIAFINQQEKKGLISELEARQQYRALISQAVKNVVVKSESTVSPQK
;
A
#
# COMPACT_ATOMS: atom_id res chain seq x y z
N MET A 1 1.40 -30.03 15.60
CA MET A 1 0.48 -29.12 16.30
C MET A 1 0.59 -27.77 15.60
N ILE A 2 -0.50 -27.21 15.07
CA ILE A 2 -0.44 -25.90 14.43
C ILE A 2 -0.21 -24.87 15.53
N ASP A 3 0.84 -24.07 15.40
CA ASP A 3 1.14 -22.96 16.31
C ASP A 3 0.12 -21.85 16.06
N MET A 4 -0.89 -21.77 16.94
CA MET A 4 -1.98 -20.79 16.85
C MET A 4 -1.48 -19.35 17.02
N ASP A 5 -0.37 -19.14 17.73
CA ASP A 5 0.21 -17.82 17.92
C ASP A 5 0.82 -17.31 16.61
N ALA A 6 1.49 -18.20 15.87
CA ALA A 6 2.02 -17.90 14.55
C ALA A 6 0.89 -17.55 13.56
N VAL A 7 -0.18 -18.34 13.50
CA VAL A 7 -1.32 -18.09 12.60
C VAL A 7 -1.98 -16.75 12.91
N THR A 8 -2.23 -16.47 14.19
CA THR A 8 -2.84 -15.21 14.63
C THR A 8 -1.97 -14.01 14.26
N LYS A 9 -0.64 -14.13 14.44
CA LYS A 9 0.31 -13.09 14.05
C LYS A 9 0.29 -12.82 12.55
N TYR A 10 0.28 -13.86 11.71
CA TYR A 10 0.21 -13.68 10.26
C TYR A 10 -1.12 -13.07 9.83
N LEU A 11 -2.24 -13.52 10.41
CA LEU A 11 -3.56 -12.93 10.15
C LEU A 11 -3.60 -11.44 10.48
N LYS A 12 -3.08 -11.05 11.65
CA LYS A 12 -2.97 -9.65 12.06
C LYS A 12 -2.14 -8.85 11.06
N ILE A 13 -0.95 -9.33 10.69
CA ILE A 13 -0.08 -8.64 9.73
C ILE A 13 -0.77 -8.48 8.39
N SER A 14 -1.44 -9.53 7.89
CA SER A 14 -2.17 -9.48 6.63
C SER A 14 -3.34 -8.50 6.68
N THR A 15 -4.12 -8.50 7.76
CA THR A 15 -5.24 -7.56 7.92
C THR A 15 -4.75 -6.12 8.08
N ASP A 16 -3.68 -5.87 8.83
CA ASP A 16 -3.06 -4.54 8.95
C ASP A 16 -2.59 -4.03 7.59
N ILE A 17 -1.92 -4.87 6.78
CA ILE A 17 -1.46 -4.45 5.44
C ILE A 17 -2.64 -4.11 4.54
N LEU A 18 -3.65 -4.98 4.50
CA LEU A 18 -4.75 -4.85 3.56
C LEU A 18 -5.73 -3.73 3.95
N PHE A 19 -6.08 -3.62 5.23
CA PHE A 19 -7.15 -2.72 5.68
C PHE A 19 -6.66 -1.47 6.39
N VAL A 20 -5.44 -1.46 6.94
CA VAL A 20 -4.90 -0.27 7.62
C VAL A 20 -3.92 0.47 6.72
N LYS A 21 -2.94 -0.22 6.12
CA LYS A 21 -1.89 0.43 5.32
C LYS A 21 -2.37 0.81 3.92
N ASN A 22 -3.12 -0.07 3.25
CA ASN A 22 -3.57 0.15 1.86
C ASN A 22 -5.09 -0.05 1.65
N PRO A 23 -5.97 0.58 2.45
CA PRO A 23 -7.42 0.34 2.39
C PRO A 23 -8.03 0.62 1.02
N VAL A 24 -7.56 1.67 0.34
CA VAL A 24 -8.06 2.06 -0.99
C VAL A 24 -7.69 1.01 -2.04
N ALA A 25 -6.43 0.56 -2.06
CA ALA A 25 -5.97 -0.44 -3.02
C ALA A 25 -6.68 -1.78 -2.82
N THR A 26 -6.89 -2.19 -1.57
CA THR A 26 -7.66 -3.39 -1.22
C THR A 26 -9.11 -3.27 -1.68
N SER A 27 -9.78 -2.16 -1.39
CA SER A 27 -11.17 -1.93 -1.81
C SER A 27 -11.33 -1.93 -3.33
N MET A 28 -10.42 -1.26 -4.05
CA MET A 28 -10.38 -1.27 -5.51
C MET A 28 -10.11 -2.67 -6.07
N GLY A 29 -9.20 -3.43 -5.44
CA GLY A 29 -8.92 -4.81 -5.81
C GLY A 29 -10.13 -5.73 -5.61
N THR A 30 -10.87 -5.57 -4.51
CA THR A 30 -12.12 -6.31 -4.27
C THR A 30 -13.17 -5.99 -5.33
N LEU A 31 -13.42 -4.70 -5.58
CA LEU A 31 -14.39 -4.26 -6.60
C LEU A 31 -14.00 -4.77 -7.98
N PHE A 32 -12.72 -4.64 -8.34
CA PHE A 32 -12.18 -5.15 -9.60
C PHE A 32 -12.39 -6.67 -9.72
N GLY A 33 -12.13 -7.43 -8.66
CA GLY A 33 -12.36 -8.87 -8.64
C GLY A 33 -13.82 -9.25 -8.87
N ILE A 34 -14.75 -8.56 -8.22
CA ILE A 34 -16.20 -8.79 -8.40
C ILE A 34 -16.62 -8.50 -9.84
N ILE A 35 -16.21 -7.35 -10.39
CA ILE A 35 -16.52 -6.96 -11.77
C ILE A 35 -15.95 -7.98 -12.76
N THR A 36 -14.69 -8.37 -12.57
CA THR A 36 -14.01 -9.33 -13.46
C THR A 36 -14.64 -10.71 -13.40
N HIS A 37 -15.06 -11.17 -12.22
CA HIS A 37 -15.83 -12.42 -12.09
C HIS A 37 -17.16 -12.34 -12.85
N GLY A 38 -17.89 -11.23 -12.74
CA GLY A 38 -19.12 -11.00 -13.49
C GLY A 38 -18.90 -11.05 -15.00
N LEU A 39 -17.88 -10.36 -15.51
CA LEU A 39 -17.49 -10.40 -16.92
C LEU A 39 -17.10 -11.83 -17.35
N PHE A 40 -16.30 -12.52 -16.55
CA PHE A 40 -15.89 -13.90 -16.84
C PHE A 40 -17.09 -14.85 -16.94
N GLY A 41 -18.10 -14.67 -16.09
CA GLY A 41 -19.36 -15.41 -16.17
C GLY A 41 -20.12 -15.15 -17.48
N LEU A 42 -20.20 -13.89 -17.91
CA LEU A 42 -20.86 -13.50 -19.17
C LEU A 42 -20.15 -14.10 -20.40
N PHE A 43 -18.83 -14.18 -20.40
CA PHE A 43 -18.04 -14.74 -21.50
C PHE A 43 -17.78 -16.25 -21.40
N SER A 44 -18.15 -16.89 -20.29
CA SER A 44 -17.97 -18.32 -20.05
C SER A 44 -18.47 -19.21 -21.21
N PRO A 45 -19.68 -19.02 -21.79
CA PRO A 45 -20.14 -19.86 -22.90
C PRO A 45 -19.26 -19.73 -24.16
N VAL A 46 -18.68 -18.55 -24.41
CA VAL A 46 -17.75 -18.31 -25.52
C VAL A 46 -16.37 -18.94 -25.25
N ILE A 47 -15.91 -18.90 -24.00
CA ILE A 47 -14.63 -19.50 -23.61
C ILE A 47 -14.71 -21.03 -23.65
N GLN A 48 -15.84 -21.60 -23.23
CA GLN A 48 -16.07 -23.05 -23.25
C GLN A 48 -16.26 -23.61 -24.66
N SER A 49 -16.65 -22.80 -25.65
CA SER A 49 -16.72 -23.26 -27.05
C SER A 49 -15.33 -23.54 -27.64
N ILE A 50 -14.27 -23.02 -27.04
CA ILE A 50 -12.90 -23.32 -27.38
C ILE A 50 -12.52 -24.60 -26.61
N GLN A 51 -12.73 -25.75 -27.24
CA GLN A 51 -12.63 -27.12 -26.67
C GLN A 51 -11.33 -27.48 -25.92
N SER A 52 -10.31 -26.62 -25.90
CA SER A 52 -9.03 -26.84 -25.21
C SER A 52 -8.94 -26.25 -23.81
N ILE A 53 -9.91 -25.42 -23.36
CA ILE A 53 -9.83 -24.81 -22.02
C ILE A 53 -10.82 -25.52 -21.09
N GLN A 54 -10.32 -26.49 -20.33
CA GLN A 54 -11.03 -26.93 -19.12
C GLN A 54 -11.02 -25.77 -18.13
N VAL A 55 -12.10 -25.00 -18.10
CA VAL A 55 -12.27 -23.92 -17.13
C VAL A 55 -12.43 -24.57 -15.76
N ILE A 56 -11.33 -24.58 -14.99
CA ILE A 56 -11.38 -24.88 -13.56
C ILE A 56 -12.43 -23.93 -12.96
N SER A 57 -13.33 -24.44 -12.12
CA SER A 57 -14.42 -23.67 -11.50
C SER A 57 -13.86 -22.56 -10.59
N LEU A 58 -13.51 -21.42 -11.19
CA LEU A 58 -13.01 -20.25 -10.49
C LEU A 58 -14.17 -19.55 -9.79
N ASN A 59 -14.24 -19.70 -8.47
CA ASN A 59 -15.15 -18.92 -7.63
C ASN A 59 -14.70 -17.45 -7.52
N VAL A 60 -15.63 -16.54 -7.21
CA VAL A 60 -15.43 -15.10 -7.00
C VAL A 60 -14.25 -14.77 -6.07
N PHE A 61 -14.00 -15.60 -5.06
CA PHE A 61 -12.88 -15.41 -4.14
C PHE A 61 -11.51 -15.42 -4.83
N HIS A 62 -11.34 -16.18 -5.91
CA HIS A 62 -10.08 -16.18 -6.67
C HIS A 62 -9.87 -14.84 -7.38
N PHE A 63 -10.92 -14.29 -7.98
CA PHE A 63 -10.88 -12.99 -8.65
C PHE A 63 -10.64 -11.85 -7.65
N ILE A 64 -11.27 -11.91 -6.49
CA ILE A 64 -11.05 -10.95 -5.40
C ILE A 64 -9.59 -11.04 -4.92
N ALA A 65 -9.06 -12.25 -4.68
CA ALA A 65 -7.69 -12.43 -4.25
C ALA A 65 -6.69 -11.87 -5.28
N LEU A 66 -6.90 -12.15 -6.57
CA LEU A 66 -6.07 -11.61 -7.66
C LEU A 66 -6.16 -10.09 -7.76
N GLY A 67 -7.37 -9.53 -7.64
CA GLY A 67 -7.59 -8.09 -7.66
C GLY A 67 -6.89 -7.39 -6.50
N ILE A 68 -7.10 -7.87 -5.27
CA ILE A 68 -6.43 -7.33 -4.07
C ILE A 68 -4.92 -7.40 -4.23
N PHE A 69 -4.39 -8.55 -4.66
CA PHE A 69 -2.95 -8.74 -4.86
C PHE A 69 -2.39 -7.78 -5.92
N GLY A 70 -3.02 -7.71 -7.09
CA GLY A 70 -2.60 -6.86 -8.21
C GLY A 70 -2.56 -5.37 -7.85
N PHE A 71 -3.57 -4.89 -7.14
CA PHE A 71 -3.63 -3.49 -6.71
C PHE A 71 -2.68 -3.17 -5.56
N ASN A 72 -2.34 -4.15 -4.72
CA ASN A 72 -1.40 -3.97 -3.61
C ASN A 72 0.09 -4.13 -4.00
N ILE A 73 0.42 -4.69 -5.17
CA ILE A 73 1.82 -4.84 -5.64
C ILE A 73 2.60 -3.52 -5.61
N LYS A 74 1.97 -2.41 -6.01
CA LYS A 74 2.62 -1.09 -6.00
C LYS A 74 2.93 -0.62 -4.57
N GLY A 75 2.03 -0.88 -3.63
CA GLY A 75 2.23 -0.58 -2.22
C GLY A 75 3.42 -1.33 -1.64
N TRP A 76 3.59 -2.61 -2.00
CA TRP A 76 4.76 -3.39 -1.60
C TRP A 76 6.06 -2.82 -2.19
N LYS A 77 6.07 -2.46 -3.49
CA LYS A 77 7.27 -1.92 -4.13
C LYS A 77 7.70 -0.55 -3.60
N ASN A 78 6.75 0.27 -3.13
CA ASN A 78 7.01 1.62 -2.65
C ASN A 78 7.07 1.74 -1.12
N GLN A 79 7.01 0.65 -0.36
CA GLN A 79 6.93 0.69 1.11
C GLN A 79 8.14 1.35 1.80
N TYR A 80 9.26 1.50 1.09
CA TYR A 80 10.48 2.16 1.57
C TYR A 80 10.71 3.55 0.97
N LYS A 81 9.80 4.03 0.11
CA LYS A 81 9.94 5.37 -0.46
C LYS A 81 9.53 6.40 0.57
N VAL A 82 10.47 7.28 0.88
CA VAL A 82 10.20 8.47 1.67
C VAL A 82 9.28 9.37 0.84
N SER A 83 8.39 10.14 1.48
CA SER A 83 7.53 11.07 0.73
C SER A 83 8.38 12.01 -0.13
N LEU A 84 7.92 12.29 -1.35
CA LEU A 84 8.61 13.17 -2.30
C LEU A 84 8.98 14.54 -1.70
N GLU A 85 8.14 15.04 -0.78
CA GLU A 85 8.40 16.28 -0.04
C GLU A 85 9.68 16.21 0.79
N ILE A 86 9.90 15.12 1.53
CA ILE A 86 11.11 14.90 2.34
C ILE A 86 12.31 14.67 1.43
N GLU A 87 12.16 13.93 0.33
CA GLU A 87 13.25 13.76 -0.65
C GLU A 87 13.69 15.11 -1.23
N ASN A 88 12.74 15.95 -1.61
CA ASN A 88 13.00 17.30 -2.11
C ASN A 88 13.65 18.19 -1.06
N ALA A 89 13.21 18.11 0.20
CA ALA A 89 13.80 18.86 1.31
C ALA A 89 15.26 18.44 1.58
N ILE A 90 15.54 17.12 1.57
CA ILE A 90 16.90 16.59 1.71
C ILE A 90 17.78 17.05 0.54
N ALA A 91 17.27 16.98 -0.70
CA ALA A 91 17.99 17.44 -1.87
C ALA A 91 18.30 18.94 -1.80
N PHE A 92 17.37 19.75 -1.30
CA PHE A 92 17.53 21.19 -1.12
C PHE A 92 18.61 21.53 -0.08
N ILE A 93 18.59 20.88 1.09
CA ILE A 93 19.63 21.07 2.13
C ILE A 93 21.02 20.72 1.59
N ASN A 94 21.15 19.56 0.95
CA ASN A 94 22.39 19.14 0.29
C ASN A 94 22.88 20.14 -0.77
N GLN A 95 21.95 20.73 -1.53
CA GLN A 95 22.31 21.71 -2.55
C GLN A 95 22.83 23.00 -1.93
N GLN A 96 22.24 23.45 -0.82
CA GLN A 96 22.68 24.66 -0.11
C GLN A 96 24.07 24.46 0.52
N GLU A 97 24.32 23.30 1.12
CA GLU A 97 25.62 22.94 1.70
C GLU A 97 26.70 22.88 0.61
N LYS A 98 26.43 22.20 -0.52
CA LYS A 98 27.37 22.12 -1.65
C LYS A 98 27.69 23.48 -2.28
N LYS A 99 26.75 24.42 -2.22
CA LYS A 99 26.94 25.79 -2.70
C LYS A 99 27.65 26.69 -1.67
N GLY A 100 27.94 26.19 -0.47
CA GLY A 100 28.51 26.97 0.63
C GLY A 100 27.56 28.03 1.18
N LEU A 101 26.26 27.93 0.91
CA LEU A 101 25.24 28.86 1.44
C LEU A 101 24.94 28.60 2.92
N ILE A 102 25.19 27.37 3.36
CA ILE A 102 25.10 26.94 4.76
C ILE A 102 26.33 26.10 5.11
N SER A 103 26.74 26.16 6.37
CA SER A 103 27.78 25.30 6.94
C SER A 103 27.28 23.86 7.16
N GLU A 104 28.20 22.90 7.27
CA GLU A 104 27.87 21.51 7.60
C GLU A 104 27.08 21.40 8.92
N LEU A 105 27.41 22.25 9.92
CA LEU A 105 26.70 22.28 11.20
C LEU A 105 25.24 22.75 11.04
N GLU A 106 25.00 23.77 10.22
CA GLU A 106 23.65 24.25 9.91
C GLU A 106 22.86 23.22 9.10
N ALA A 107 23.50 22.55 8.13
CA ALA A 107 22.88 21.46 7.37
C ALA A 107 22.43 20.32 8.30
N ARG A 108 23.29 19.91 9.25
CA ARG A 108 22.95 18.91 10.28
C ARG A 108 21.77 19.34 11.15
N GLN A 109 21.68 20.61 11.53
CA GLN A 109 20.54 21.13 12.28
C GLN A 109 19.24 21.09 11.45
N GLN A 110 19.30 21.47 10.18
CA GLN A 110 18.14 21.43 9.27
C GLN A 110 17.65 19.99 9.06
N TYR A 111 18.55 19.02 8.92
CA TYR A 111 18.17 17.60 8.85
C TYR A 111 17.43 17.14 10.12
N ARG A 112 17.91 17.54 11.31
CA ARG A 112 17.24 17.20 12.58
C ARG A 112 15.85 17.83 12.67
N ALA A 113 15.71 19.08 12.23
CA ALA A 113 14.42 19.78 12.19
C ALA A 113 13.44 19.06 11.24
N LEU A 114 13.90 18.68 10.04
CA LEU A 114 13.12 17.94 9.06
C LEU A 114 12.62 16.60 9.63
N ILE A 115 13.51 15.84 10.27
CA ILE A 115 13.15 14.56 10.92
C ILE A 115 12.11 14.79 12.02
N SER A 116 12.32 15.80 12.89
CA SER A 116 11.38 16.12 13.97
C SER A 116 10.00 16.46 13.44
N GLN A 117 9.93 17.24 12.36
CA GLN A 117 8.68 17.63 11.72
C GLN A 117 7.99 16.45 11.02
N ALA A 118 8.76 15.58 10.33
CA ALA A 118 8.22 14.36 9.73
C ALA A 118 7.60 13.44 10.78
N VAL A 119 8.25 13.26 11.93
CA VAL A 119 7.73 12.46 13.04
C VAL A 119 6.44 13.08 13.61
N LYS A 120 6.41 14.39 13.85
CA LYS A 120 5.20 15.10 14.32
C LYS A 120 4.03 14.93 13.36
N ASN A 121 4.25 15.07 12.07
CA ASN A 121 3.20 14.93 11.05
C ASN A 121 2.62 13.50 10.99
N VAL A 122 3.44 12.47 11.26
CA VAL A 122 2.97 11.08 11.34
C VAL A 122 2.04 10.89 12.56
N VAL A 123 2.38 11.47 13.71
CA VAL A 123 1.54 11.39 14.93
C VAL A 123 0.17 12.05 14.71
N VAL A 124 0.15 13.26 14.15
CA VAL A 124 -1.12 13.98 13.88
C VAL A 124 -2.00 13.24 12.86
N LYS A 125 -1.38 12.62 11.85
CA LYS A 125 -2.12 11.82 10.85
C LYS A 125 -2.72 10.55 11.45
N SER A 126 -2.07 9.96 12.45
CA SER A 126 -2.64 8.82 13.19
C SER A 126 -3.79 9.18 14.12
N GLU A 127 -3.79 10.39 14.71
CA GLU A 127 -4.87 10.86 15.59
C GLU A 127 -6.11 11.35 14.82
N SER A 128 -5.91 12.02 13.69
CA SER A 128 -7.01 12.51 12.85
C SER A 128 -7.82 11.39 12.15
N THR A 129 -7.27 10.19 12.03
CA THR A 129 -8.01 9.00 11.59
C THR A 129 -8.90 8.36 12.66
N VAL A 130 -8.89 8.85 13.91
CA VAL A 130 -9.64 8.28 15.06
C VAL A 130 -10.80 9.17 15.53
N SER A 131 -11.03 10.34 14.93
CA SER A 131 -12.19 11.16 15.30
C SER A 131 -13.50 10.57 14.73
N PRO A 132 -14.48 10.18 15.57
CA PRO A 132 -15.82 9.84 15.10
C PRO A 132 -16.50 11.14 14.65
N GLN A 133 -17.11 11.10 13.47
CA GLN A 133 -18.09 12.11 13.08
C GLN A 133 -19.19 12.15 14.14
N LYS A 134 -19.43 13.35 14.68
CA LYS A 134 -20.64 13.69 15.42
C LYS A 134 -21.86 13.65 14.50
#